data_AF-C5AVC9-F1
#
_entry.id   AF-C5AVC9-F1
#
_cell.length_a   1.000
_cell.length_b   1.000
_cell.length_c   1.000
_cell.angle_alpha   90.00
_cell.angle_beta   90.00
_cell.angle_gamma   90.00
#
_symmetry.space_group_name_H-M   'P 1'
#
loop_
_entity.id
_entity.type
_entity.pdbx_description
1 polymer ?
#
loop_
_entity_poly.entity_id
_entity_poly.type
_entity_poly.pdbx_seq_one_letter_code
_entity_poly.pdbx_strand_id
1 'polypeptide(L)'
;MPLPSMDTPAEPAPSAGAPMSVPAPMAPAAPAQSVPQQAGTDCSSIQKTLIERKNLVAKANSASNSKKKMTPQEACSLFGQLQANGATGIKWITANKEWCSIPDSFSEGFKADHNKVAAIRTKVCGIAAQATKMEAQAKTQAQNGGGGGGLLGGPGLSGAFRMPQGAL
;
A
#
# COMPACT_ATOMS: atom_id res chain seq x y z
N MET A 1 -0.88 27.83 -7.57
CA MET A 1 0.37 27.25 -8.11
C MET A 1 0.02 26.55 -9.42
N PRO A 2 0.36 27.15 -10.58
CA PRO A 2 0.10 26.56 -11.89
C PRO A 2 1.03 25.36 -12.14
N LEU A 3 0.49 24.29 -12.70
CA LEU A 3 1.25 23.14 -13.19
C LEU A 3 1.96 23.53 -14.51
N PRO A 4 3.22 23.11 -14.74
CA PRO A 4 3.85 23.26 -16.04
C PRO A 4 3.32 22.20 -17.03
N SER A 5 2.82 22.68 -18.17
CA SER A 5 2.56 21.90 -19.37
C SER A 5 3.90 21.45 -19.99
N MET A 6 4.10 20.14 -20.12
CA MET A 6 5.22 19.57 -20.87
C MET A 6 4.75 19.37 -22.31
N ASP A 7 5.19 20.26 -23.19
CA ASP A 7 5.14 20.12 -24.63
C ASP A 7 6.06 18.97 -25.05
N THR A 8 5.55 18.00 -25.81
CA THR A 8 6.34 16.88 -26.35
C THR A 8 6.46 17.09 -27.86
N PRO A 9 7.67 17.29 -28.41
CA PRO A 9 7.85 17.35 -29.85
C PRO A 9 7.66 15.97 -30.49
N ALA A 10 6.89 15.95 -31.58
CA ALA A 10 6.62 14.79 -32.42
C ALA A 10 7.91 14.31 -33.10
N GLU A 11 8.22 13.04 -32.90
CA GLU A 11 9.31 12.30 -33.55
C GLU A 11 8.81 11.77 -34.91
N PRO A 12 9.60 11.85 -36.01
CA PRO A 12 9.16 11.38 -37.31
C PRO A 12 9.26 9.86 -37.42
N ALA A 13 8.24 9.25 -38.02
CA ALA A 13 8.19 7.83 -38.33
C ALA A 13 9.27 7.41 -39.36
N PRO A 14 9.97 6.28 -39.20
CA PRO A 14 10.80 5.73 -40.26
C PRO A 14 10.00 4.88 -41.25
N SER A 15 10.32 5.08 -42.52
CA SER A 15 9.78 4.42 -43.71
C SER A 15 9.95 2.90 -43.72
N ALA A 16 8.98 2.25 -44.35
CA ALA A 16 8.96 0.83 -44.70
C ALA A 16 10.09 0.46 -45.67
N GLY A 17 10.88 -0.56 -45.30
CA GLY A 17 11.81 -1.28 -46.19
C GLY A 17 11.45 -2.77 -46.20
N ALA A 18 11.33 -3.35 -47.40
CA ALA A 18 10.95 -4.74 -47.65
C ALA A 18 12.02 -5.75 -47.17
N PRO A 19 11.65 -7.01 -46.87
CA PRO A 19 12.57 -8.02 -46.35
C PRO A 19 13.36 -8.72 -47.47
N MET A 20 14.69 -8.70 -47.37
CA MET A 20 15.57 -9.60 -48.13
C MET A 20 16.01 -10.74 -47.22
N SER A 21 15.58 -11.96 -47.53
CA SER A 21 15.97 -13.20 -46.87
C SER A 21 17.46 -13.51 -47.10
N VAL A 22 18.22 -13.62 -46.01
CA VAL A 22 19.54 -14.25 -45.99
C VAL A 22 19.49 -15.48 -45.08
N PRO A 23 19.86 -16.69 -45.56
CA PRO A 23 19.91 -17.89 -44.72
C PRO A 23 21.11 -17.82 -43.78
N ALA A 24 20.86 -17.92 -42.47
CA ALA A 24 21.90 -18.02 -41.45
C ALA A 24 22.46 -19.46 -41.36
N PRO A 25 23.77 -19.65 -41.10
CA PRO A 25 24.35 -20.98 -40.92
C PRO A 25 23.94 -21.56 -39.56
N MET A 26 23.53 -22.83 -39.56
CA MET A 26 23.16 -23.58 -38.36
C MET A 26 24.42 -23.91 -37.54
N ALA A 27 24.48 -23.41 -36.31
CA ALA A 27 25.47 -23.84 -35.31
C ALA A 27 24.98 -25.12 -34.59
N PRO A 28 25.87 -26.04 -34.19
CA PRO A 28 25.49 -27.25 -33.47
C PRO A 28 24.96 -26.90 -32.07
N ALA A 29 23.76 -27.41 -31.75
CA ALA A 29 23.15 -27.27 -30.43
C ALA A 29 23.97 -28.01 -29.37
N ALA A 30 24.40 -27.28 -28.33
CA ALA A 30 24.99 -27.89 -27.15
C ALA A 30 23.94 -28.73 -26.38
N PRO A 31 24.31 -29.86 -25.77
CA PRO A 31 23.37 -30.68 -25.02
C PRO A 31 22.82 -29.91 -23.81
N ALA A 32 21.49 -29.78 -23.75
CA ALA A 32 20.79 -29.25 -22.59
C ALA A 32 20.99 -30.19 -21.40
N GLN A 33 21.68 -29.71 -20.36
CA GLN A 33 21.82 -30.43 -19.10
C GLN A 33 20.46 -30.41 -18.39
N SER A 34 19.85 -31.58 -18.20
CA SER A 34 18.63 -31.74 -17.42
C SER A 34 18.92 -31.50 -15.95
N VAL A 35 18.32 -30.45 -15.39
CA VAL A 35 18.31 -30.21 -13.93
C VAL A 35 17.43 -31.30 -13.29
N PRO A 36 17.91 -32.03 -12.27
CA PRO A 36 17.15 -33.12 -11.66
C PRO A 36 15.84 -32.58 -11.09
N GLN A 37 14.73 -33.20 -11.52
CA GLN A 37 13.42 -32.69 -11.21
C GLN A 37 13.06 -33.09 -9.77
N GLN A 38 13.12 -32.17 -8.80
CA GLN A 38 12.81 -32.47 -7.40
C GLN A 38 11.32 -32.77 -7.29
N ALA A 39 10.99 -34.06 -7.20
CA ALA A 39 9.63 -34.54 -7.09
C ALA A 39 8.97 -33.94 -5.82
N GLY A 40 7.99 -33.05 -5.99
CA GLY A 40 7.11 -32.62 -4.90
C GLY A 40 6.80 -31.13 -4.80
N THR A 41 7.49 -30.23 -5.51
CA THR A 41 7.17 -28.79 -5.43
C THR A 41 6.12 -28.40 -6.46
N ASP A 42 4.90 -28.13 -5.99
CA ASP A 42 3.85 -27.51 -6.80
C ASP A 42 4.12 -26.01 -6.98
N CYS A 43 4.67 -25.64 -8.14
CA CYS A 43 4.92 -24.24 -8.50
C CYS A 43 3.66 -23.38 -8.60
N SER A 44 2.46 -24.00 -8.64
CA SER A 44 1.17 -23.30 -8.63
C SER A 44 0.78 -22.83 -7.23
N SER A 45 1.38 -23.38 -6.17
CA SER A 45 1.03 -23.06 -4.77
C SER A 45 1.22 -21.58 -4.42
N ILE A 46 2.09 -20.85 -5.13
CA ILE A 46 2.28 -19.40 -4.96
C ILE A 46 1.08 -18.58 -5.45
N GLN A 47 0.25 -19.11 -6.35
CA GLN A 47 -0.87 -18.39 -6.94
C GLN A 47 -1.82 -17.86 -5.88
N LYS A 48 -2.08 -18.63 -4.82
CA LYS A 48 -2.91 -18.18 -3.69
C LYS A 48 -2.38 -16.90 -3.06
N THR A 49 -1.08 -16.87 -2.76
CA THR A 49 -0.41 -15.69 -2.20
C THR A 49 -0.53 -14.48 -3.13
N LEU A 50 -0.36 -14.68 -4.44
CA LEU A 50 -0.44 -13.60 -5.43
C LEU A 50 -1.87 -13.07 -5.61
N ILE A 51 -2.87 -13.95 -5.61
CA ILE A 51 -4.29 -13.58 -5.68
C ILE A 51 -4.68 -12.78 -4.43
N GLU A 52 -4.30 -13.24 -3.25
CA GLU A 52 -4.53 -12.52 -1.99
C GLU A 52 -3.86 -11.13 -2.03
N ARG A 53 -2.60 -11.06 -2.48
CA ARG A 53 -1.89 -9.79 -2.63
C ARG A 53 -2.62 -8.83 -3.55
N LYS A 54 -3.03 -9.31 -4.72
CA LYS A 54 -3.80 -8.54 -5.71
C LYS A 54 -5.08 -7.98 -5.09
N ASN A 55 -5.82 -8.80 -4.34
CA ASN A 55 -7.07 -8.39 -3.70
C ASN A 55 -6.84 -7.33 -2.61
N LEU A 56 -5.78 -7.46 -1.82
CA LEU A 56 -5.40 -6.48 -0.80
C LEU A 56 -4.96 -5.14 -1.44
N VAL A 57 -4.16 -5.19 -2.50
CA VAL A 57 -3.76 -4.00 -3.26
C VAL A 57 -4.96 -3.33 -3.91
N ALA A 58 -5.88 -4.10 -4.50
CA ALA A 58 -7.12 -3.58 -5.05
C ALA A 58 -7.95 -2.85 -3.97
N LYS A 59 -8.07 -3.44 -2.77
CA LYS A 59 -8.74 -2.78 -1.63
C LYS A 59 -8.05 -1.47 -1.24
N ALA A 60 -6.71 -1.42 -1.21
CA ALA A 60 -5.96 -0.20 -0.92
C ALA A 60 -6.19 0.89 -1.97
N ASN A 61 -6.21 0.51 -3.26
CA ASN A 61 -6.47 1.43 -4.37
C ASN A 61 -7.92 1.94 -4.36
N SER A 62 -8.90 1.06 -4.12
CA SER A 62 -10.30 1.47 -3.98
C SER A 62 -10.49 2.42 -2.80
N ALA A 63 -9.84 2.17 -1.67
CA ALA A 63 -9.90 3.07 -0.51
C ALA A 63 -9.28 4.44 -0.81
N SER A 64 -8.19 4.48 -1.58
CA SER A 64 -7.53 5.73 -1.99
C SER A 64 -8.45 6.61 -2.85
N ASN A 65 -9.23 6.00 -3.73
CA ASN A 65 -10.16 6.67 -4.64
C ASN A 65 -11.56 6.92 -4.05
N SER A 66 -11.88 6.31 -2.91
CA SER A 66 -13.18 6.48 -2.26
C SER A 66 -13.34 7.89 -1.66
N LYS A 67 -14.58 8.41 -1.69
CA LYS A 67 -14.96 9.62 -0.94
C LYS A 67 -14.88 9.37 0.57
N LYS A 68 -15.29 8.17 1.01
CA LYS A 68 -15.09 7.71 2.40
C LYS A 68 -13.66 7.19 2.54
N LYS A 69 -12.82 7.95 3.21
CA LYS A 69 -11.43 7.56 3.48
C LYS A 69 -11.38 6.47 4.55
N MET A 70 -10.42 5.55 4.40
CA MET A 70 -10.10 4.61 5.46
C MET A 70 -9.58 5.36 6.68
N THR A 71 -10.00 4.90 7.85
CA THR A 71 -9.40 5.33 9.11
C THR A 71 -7.94 4.86 9.18
N PRO A 72 -7.08 5.53 9.97
CA PRO A 72 -5.71 5.08 10.18
C PRO A 72 -5.61 3.63 10.67
N GLN A 73 -6.53 3.19 11.52
CA GLN A 73 -6.58 1.83 12.08
C GLN A 73 -6.91 0.81 10.99
N GLU A 74 -7.90 1.08 10.13
CA GLU A 74 -8.19 0.23 8.99
C GLU A 74 -6.98 0.16 8.05
N ALA A 75 -6.29 1.29 7.81
CA ALA A 75 -5.10 1.34 6.96
C ALA A 75 -3.95 0.52 7.53
N CYS A 76 -3.68 0.68 8.82
CA CYS A 76 -2.70 -0.13 9.53
C CYS A 76 -2.98 -1.63 9.41
N SER A 77 -4.25 -2.04 9.56
CA SER A 77 -4.67 -3.43 9.40
C SER A 77 -4.43 -3.93 7.97
N LEU A 78 -4.88 -3.19 6.95
CA LEU A 78 -4.73 -3.56 5.54
C LEU A 78 -3.25 -3.72 5.12
N PHE A 79 -2.41 -2.74 5.48
CA PHE A 79 -0.98 -2.81 5.18
C PHE A 79 -0.26 -3.86 6.04
N GLY A 80 -0.79 -4.19 7.22
CA GLY A 80 -0.38 -5.36 8.00
C GLY A 80 -0.61 -6.66 7.24
N GLN A 81 -1.78 -6.85 6.65
CA GLN A 81 -2.11 -8.02 5.82
C GLN A 81 -1.21 -8.11 4.58
N LEU A 82 -0.98 -7.00 3.87
CA LEU A 82 -0.07 -6.95 2.72
C LEU A 82 1.37 -7.32 3.10
N GLN A 83 1.83 -6.88 4.29
CA GLN A 83 3.16 -7.20 4.78
C GLN A 83 3.27 -8.69 5.12
N ALA A 84 2.32 -9.25 5.86
CA ALA A 84 2.31 -10.68 6.20
C ALA A 84 2.26 -11.57 4.94
N ASN A 85 1.37 -11.26 3.99
CA ASN A 85 1.29 -11.93 2.70
C ASN A 85 2.63 -11.85 1.93
N GLY A 86 3.28 -10.68 1.92
CA GLY A 86 4.56 -10.51 1.23
C GLY A 86 5.71 -11.29 1.89
N ALA A 87 5.72 -11.40 3.23
CA ALA A 87 6.71 -12.22 3.92
C ALA A 87 6.57 -13.70 3.53
N THR A 88 5.33 -14.22 3.46
CA THR A 88 5.03 -15.57 2.98
C THR A 88 5.49 -15.75 1.53
N GLY A 89 5.18 -14.80 0.65
CA GLY A 89 5.59 -14.85 -0.76
C GLY A 89 7.10 -14.84 -0.96
N ILE A 90 7.84 -13.96 -0.28
CA ILE A 90 9.31 -13.91 -0.35
C ILE A 90 9.92 -15.24 0.11
N LYS A 91 9.43 -15.80 1.21
CA LYS A 91 9.92 -17.08 1.73
C LYS A 91 9.73 -18.19 0.70
N TRP A 92 8.55 -18.28 0.10
CA TRP A 92 8.26 -19.29 -0.92
C TRP A 92 9.11 -19.07 -2.18
N ILE A 93 9.16 -17.84 -2.71
CA ILE A 93 9.95 -17.53 -3.92
C ILE A 93 11.43 -17.89 -3.67
N THR A 94 11.99 -17.48 -2.53
CA THR A 94 13.39 -17.74 -2.21
C THR A 94 13.71 -19.23 -2.13
N ALA A 95 12.78 -20.04 -1.61
CA ALA A 95 12.96 -21.48 -1.47
C ALA A 95 12.73 -22.26 -2.77
N ASN A 96 12.05 -21.67 -3.76
CA ASN A 96 11.56 -22.38 -4.94
C ASN A 96 11.97 -21.74 -6.28
N LYS A 97 12.76 -20.66 -6.31
CA LYS A 97 12.99 -19.90 -7.55
C LYS A 97 13.74 -20.69 -8.62
N GLU A 98 14.74 -21.48 -8.23
CA GLU A 98 15.54 -22.30 -9.12
C GLU A 98 14.68 -23.44 -9.69
N TRP A 99 13.90 -24.07 -8.80
CA TRP A 99 13.04 -25.20 -9.13
C TRP A 99 11.87 -24.81 -10.04
N CYS A 100 11.23 -23.69 -9.74
CA CYS A 100 10.08 -23.19 -10.45
C CYS A 100 10.43 -22.20 -11.57
N SER A 101 11.72 -22.09 -11.94
CA SER A 101 12.22 -21.17 -12.97
C SER A 101 11.66 -19.74 -12.82
N ILE A 102 11.59 -19.25 -11.58
CA ILE A 102 11.10 -17.91 -11.29
C ILE A 102 12.19 -16.90 -11.68
N PRO A 103 11.91 -15.95 -12.59
CA PRO A 103 12.91 -14.96 -12.98
C PRO A 103 13.39 -14.12 -11.79
N ASP A 104 14.69 -13.81 -11.74
CA ASP A 104 15.25 -12.98 -10.67
C ASP A 104 14.57 -11.61 -10.60
N SER A 105 14.25 -11.00 -11.75
CA SER A 105 13.52 -9.73 -11.83
C SER A 105 12.16 -9.77 -11.13
N PHE A 106 11.46 -10.91 -11.16
CA PHE A 106 10.22 -11.10 -10.41
C PHE A 106 10.49 -11.17 -8.91
N SER A 107 11.51 -11.94 -8.50
CA SER A 107 11.88 -12.08 -7.09
C SER A 107 12.31 -10.73 -6.47
N GLU A 108 13.09 -9.94 -7.20
CA GLU A 108 13.54 -8.61 -6.81
C GLU A 108 12.40 -7.61 -6.78
N GLY A 109 11.55 -7.61 -7.82
CA GLY A 109 10.34 -6.78 -7.86
C GLY A 109 9.40 -7.06 -6.70
N PHE A 110 9.19 -8.34 -6.36
CA PHE A 110 8.35 -8.75 -5.23
C PHE A 110 8.97 -8.33 -3.89
N LYS A 111 10.29 -8.47 -3.72
CA LYS A 111 10.99 -7.98 -2.51
C LYS A 111 10.91 -6.46 -2.39
N ALA A 112 11.10 -5.72 -3.48
CA ALA A 112 10.99 -4.27 -3.50
C ALA A 112 9.58 -3.80 -3.12
N ASP A 113 8.55 -4.45 -3.66
CA ASP A 113 7.15 -4.19 -3.29
C ASP A 113 6.87 -4.49 -1.82
N HIS A 114 7.34 -5.62 -1.29
CA HIS A 114 7.22 -5.94 0.13
C HIS A 114 7.87 -4.87 1.04
N ASN A 115 9.07 -4.39 0.67
CA ASN A 115 9.75 -3.35 1.43
C ASN A 115 8.97 -2.02 1.42
N LYS A 116 8.39 -1.64 0.27
CA LYS A 116 7.50 -0.47 0.17
C LYS A 116 6.27 -0.62 1.07
N VAL A 117 5.62 -1.79 1.03
CA VAL A 117 4.48 -2.10 1.91
C VAL A 117 4.88 -2.00 3.38
N ALA A 118 6.05 -2.53 3.78
CA ALA A 118 6.53 -2.45 5.15
C ALA A 118 6.76 -0.99 5.59
N ALA A 119 7.36 -0.16 4.74
CA ALA A 119 7.56 1.26 5.03
C ALA A 119 6.22 2.01 5.18
N ILE A 120 5.24 1.73 4.30
CA ILE A 120 3.91 2.33 4.39
C ILE A 120 3.21 1.89 5.68
N ARG A 121 3.23 0.58 5.98
CA ARG A 121 2.68 0.00 7.21
C ARG A 121 3.19 0.74 8.45
N THR A 122 4.51 0.91 8.57
CA THR A 122 5.12 1.63 9.71
C THR A 122 4.54 3.03 9.86
N LYS A 123 4.42 3.78 8.75
CA LYS A 123 3.85 5.13 8.76
C LYS A 123 2.38 5.13 9.18
N VAL A 124 1.53 4.33 8.53
CA VAL A 124 0.08 4.35 8.81
C VAL A 124 -0.25 3.81 10.20
N CYS A 125 0.49 2.82 10.68
CA CYS A 125 0.32 2.30 12.04
C CYS A 125 0.80 3.32 13.10
N GLY A 126 1.88 4.06 12.81
CA GLY A 126 2.30 5.19 13.65
C GLY A 126 1.20 6.24 13.79
N ILE A 127 0.55 6.61 12.69
CA ILE A 127 -0.59 7.55 12.68
C ILE A 127 -1.77 6.95 13.47
N ALA A 128 -2.09 5.66 13.28
CA ALA A 128 -3.17 5.00 14.01
C ALA A 128 -2.96 5.01 15.54
N ALA A 129 -1.72 4.76 15.98
CA ALA A 129 -1.37 4.82 17.39
C ALA A 129 -1.52 6.25 17.94
N GLN A 130 -1.12 7.27 17.17
CA GLN A 130 -1.30 8.67 17.56
C GLN A 130 -2.77 9.07 17.63
N ALA A 131 -3.58 8.70 16.64
CA ALA A 131 -5.02 8.97 16.62
C ALA A 131 -5.72 8.38 17.85
N THR A 132 -5.38 7.13 18.20
CA THR A 132 -5.93 6.46 19.39
C THR A 132 -5.57 7.20 20.69
N LYS A 133 -4.33 7.67 20.82
CA LYS A 133 -3.89 8.46 21.99
C LYS A 133 -4.65 9.79 22.10
N MET A 134 -4.80 10.50 20.99
CA MET A 134 -5.54 11.78 20.97
C MET A 134 -7.02 11.59 21.30
N GLU A 135 -7.65 10.54 20.76
CA GLU A 135 -9.06 10.22 21.08
C GLU A 135 -9.24 9.90 22.56
N ALA A 136 -8.34 9.11 23.15
CA ALA A 136 -8.37 8.79 24.58
C ALA A 136 -8.23 10.06 25.43
N GLN A 137 -7.28 10.95 25.11
CA GLN A 137 -7.09 12.22 25.81
C GLN A 137 -8.31 13.13 25.70
N ALA A 138 -8.89 13.26 24.50
CA ALA A 138 -10.09 14.05 24.27
C ALA A 138 -11.28 13.50 25.09
N LYS A 139 -11.42 12.17 25.17
CA LYS A 139 -12.46 11.53 25.98
C LYS A 139 -12.25 11.77 27.47
N THR A 140 -11.01 11.66 27.97
CA THR A 140 -10.70 11.97 29.37
C THR A 140 -10.93 13.44 29.70
N GLN A 141 -10.60 14.37 28.81
CA GLN A 141 -10.89 15.80 29.00
C GLN A 141 -12.39 16.09 28.99
N ALA A 142 -13.18 15.40 28.15
CA ALA A 142 -14.64 15.52 28.16
C ALA A 142 -15.27 14.94 29.43
N GLN A 143 -14.69 13.88 30.00
CA GLN A 143 -15.20 13.22 31.21
C GLN A 143 -14.78 13.93 32.51
N ASN A 144 -13.55 14.43 32.60
CA ASN A 144 -13.08 15.25 33.72
C ASN A 144 -13.52 16.73 33.61
N GLY A 145 -14.03 17.15 32.45
CA GLY A 145 -14.66 18.45 32.22
C GLY A 145 -16.15 18.49 32.59
N GLY A 146 -16.67 17.46 33.24
CA GLY A 146 -18.00 17.45 33.86
C GLY A 146 -18.07 18.37 35.08
N GLY A 147 -18.08 19.68 34.85
CA GLY A 147 -18.28 20.67 35.90
C GLY A 147 -17.55 21.99 35.64
N GLY A 148 -18.12 22.84 34.79
CA GLY A 148 -17.74 24.26 34.72
C GLY A 148 -16.82 24.63 33.56
N GLY A 149 -17.41 25.28 32.55
CA GLY A 149 -16.74 26.24 31.66
C GLY A 149 -15.48 25.78 30.93
N GLY A 150 -15.62 25.33 29.68
CA GLY A 150 -14.46 25.01 28.83
C GLY A 150 -14.64 25.37 27.35
N LEU A 151 -13.79 26.31 26.90
CA LEU A 151 -13.38 26.73 25.54
C LEU A 151 -14.42 27.18 24.49
N LEU A 152 -15.65 26.68 24.56
CA LEU A 152 -16.86 27.38 24.09
C LEU A 152 -17.68 27.86 25.29
N GLY A 153 -17.05 27.85 26.48
CA GLY A 153 -17.52 28.43 27.73
C GLY A 153 -17.52 29.96 27.67
N GLY A 154 -18.18 30.53 26.68
CA GLY A 154 -19.05 31.66 27.00
C GLY A 154 -20.04 31.18 28.05
N PRO A 155 -20.51 32.04 28.97
CA PRO A 155 -21.59 31.65 29.86
C PRO A 155 -22.68 31.06 28.98
N GLY A 156 -23.03 29.80 29.23
CA GLY A 156 -24.11 29.17 28.49
C GLY A 156 -25.30 30.12 28.50
N LEU A 157 -26.06 30.16 27.42
CA LEU A 157 -27.36 30.85 27.31
C LEU A 157 -28.42 30.32 28.31
N SER A 158 -28.00 29.62 29.36
CA SER A 158 -28.77 29.23 30.54
C SER A 158 -28.14 29.67 31.86
N GLY A 159 -27.05 30.43 31.83
CA GLY A 159 -26.56 31.17 33.00
C GLY A 159 -27.57 32.25 33.32
N ALA A 160 -28.41 32.00 34.32
CA ALA A 160 -29.25 33.00 34.94
C ALA A 160 -28.40 34.23 35.30
N PHE A 161 -28.37 35.20 34.40
CA PHE A 161 -27.81 36.50 34.63
C PHE A 161 -28.71 37.17 35.67
N ARG A 162 -28.34 37.05 36.94
CA ARG A 162 -28.94 37.85 38.01
C ARG A 162 -28.55 39.30 37.72
N MET A 163 -29.46 39.99 37.04
CA MET A 163 -29.45 41.44 36.87
C MET A 163 -29.52 42.07 38.28
N PRO A 164 -28.55 42.89 38.71
CA PRO A 164 -28.68 43.61 39.96
C PRO A 164 -29.73 44.72 39.77
N GLN A 165 -30.93 44.50 40.31
CA GLN A 165 -31.92 45.57 40.52
C GLN A 165 -31.36 46.57 41.54
N GLY A 166 -30.96 47.77 41.10
CA GLY A 166 -30.63 48.85 42.02
C GLY A 166 -29.72 49.94 41.47
N ALA A 167 -30.18 50.67 40.45
CA ALA A 167 -29.69 52.03 40.16
C ALA A 167 -30.82 52.84 39.53
N LEU A 168 -31.69 53.36 40.40
CA LEU A 168 -32.53 54.53 40.18
C LEU A 168 -31.95 55.66 41.02
#